data_AF-A0A1A8KI01-F1
#
_entry.id   AF-A0A1A8KI01-F1
#
_cell.length_a   1.000
_cell.length_b   1.000
_cell.length_c   1.000
_cell.angle_alpha   90.00
_cell.angle_beta   90.00
_cell.angle_gamma   90.00
#
_symmetry.space_group_name_H-M   'P 1'
#
loop_
_entity.id
_entity.type
_entity.pdbx_description
1 polymer ?
#
loop_
_entity_poly.entity_id
_entity_poly.type
_entity_poly.pdbx_seq_one_letter_code
_entity_poly.pdbx_strand_id
1 'polypeptide(L)'
;KTLDGKYMAVGPLEPQFYEQLLKGLQLDAGELPPQMSFSDWPEMRRIFTQRFASKTQADWSRIFDEVDACVTPVLSFDQVSSHHHNRERGSFVKNSSGEEFPRPAPVLSRTPAEPCLASDPVVGEHTVEVLQEYGFTSAEIDKMLSDRVVECRAEKAKL
;
A
#
# COMPACT_ATOMS: atom_id res chain seq x y z
N LYS A 1 11.18 -17.86 -5.84
CA LYS A 1 12.07 -16.70 -5.69
C LYS A 1 12.73 -16.44 -7.03
N THR A 2 13.00 -15.19 -7.36
CA THR A 2 13.78 -14.78 -8.53
C THR A 2 15.28 -14.92 -8.26
N LEU A 3 16.12 -14.66 -9.28
CA LEU A 3 17.57 -14.75 -9.19
C LEU A 3 18.16 -13.89 -8.06
N ASP A 4 17.58 -12.71 -7.86
CA ASP A 4 17.94 -11.73 -6.82
C ASP A 4 17.22 -11.98 -5.47
N GLY A 5 16.62 -13.15 -5.27
CA GLY A 5 16.00 -13.55 -4.01
C GLY A 5 14.61 -12.94 -3.74
N LYS A 6 14.10 -12.12 -4.65
CA LYS A 6 12.77 -11.48 -4.58
C LYS A 6 11.67 -12.42 -5.10
N TYR A 7 10.44 -11.92 -5.24
CA TYR A 7 9.26 -12.72 -5.59
C TYR A 7 8.41 -12.05 -6.68
N MET A 8 7.73 -12.88 -7.46
CA MET A 8 6.67 -12.49 -8.38
C MET A 8 5.36 -13.11 -7.88
N ALA A 9 4.24 -12.38 -7.99
CA ALA A 9 2.90 -12.93 -7.86
C ALA A 9 2.42 -13.37 -9.24
N VAL A 10 1.79 -14.55 -9.33
CA VAL A 10 1.40 -15.18 -10.60
C VAL A 10 0.01 -15.77 -10.40
N GLY A 11 -0.96 -15.36 -11.23
CA GLY A 11 -2.33 -15.88 -11.17
C GLY A 11 -3.12 -15.84 -12.48
N PRO A 12 -2.62 -16.38 -13.61
CA PRO A 12 -3.39 -16.46 -14.85
C PRO A 12 -4.31 -17.68 -14.83
N LEU A 13 -5.55 -17.50 -14.36
CA LEU A 13 -6.55 -18.57 -14.35
C LEU A 13 -7.15 -18.78 -15.74
N GLU A 14 -7.40 -17.69 -16.46
CA GLU A 14 -8.02 -17.71 -17.78
C GLU A 14 -7.03 -18.19 -18.85
N PRO A 15 -7.44 -19.03 -19.81
CA PRO A 15 -6.54 -19.63 -20.79
C PRO A 15 -5.73 -18.61 -21.60
N GLN A 16 -6.34 -17.48 -22.00
CA GLN A 16 -5.62 -16.47 -22.78
C GLN A 16 -4.46 -15.83 -22.01
N PHE A 17 -4.60 -15.61 -20.70
CA PHE A 17 -3.56 -15.02 -19.86
C PHE A 17 -2.49 -16.06 -19.52
N TYR A 18 -2.89 -17.33 -19.38
CA TYR A 18 -1.96 -18.43 -19.18
C TYR A 18 -1.06 -18.61 -20.41
N GLU A 19 -1.60 -18.49 -21.62
CA GLU A 19 -0.82 -18.50 -22.84
C GLU A 19 0.23 -17.37 -22.86
N GLN A 20 -0.15 -16.16 -22.43
CA GLN A 20 0.80 -15.04 -22.31
C GLN A 20 1.87 -15.29 -21.24
N LEU A 21 1.50 -15.89 -20.10
CA LEU A 21 2.46 -16.33 -19.09
C LEU A 21 3.49 -17.27 -19.71
N LEU A 22 3.04 -18.32 -20.42
CA LEU A 22 3.94 -19.30 -21.02
C LEU A 22 4.87 -18.66 -22.06
N LYS A 23 4.35 -17.75 -22.90
CA LYS A 23 5.16 -16.97 -23.85
C LYS A 23 6.22 -16.13 -23.15
N GLY A 24 5.86 -15.38 -22.11
CA GLY A 24 6.81 -14.56 -21.34
C GLY A 24 7.85 -15.41 -20.60
N LEU A 25 7.44 -16.58 -20.11
CA LEU A 25 8.33 -17.57 -19.53
C LEU A 25 9.11 -18.37 -20.59
N GLN A 26 8.79 -18.29 -21.87
CA GLN A 26 9.37 -19.11 -22.93
C GLN A 26 9.28 -20.61 -22.60
N LEU A 27 8.10 -21.06 -22.18
CA LEU A 27 7.78 -22.46 -21.92
C LEU A 27 6.80 -22.97 -22.97
N ASP A 28 7.00 -24.20 -23.44
CA ASP A 28 6.06 -24.86 -24.35
C ASP A 28 4.93 -25.53 -23.55
N ALA A 29 3.69 -25.24 -23.91
CA ALA A 29 2.51 -25.87 -23.30
C ALA A 29 2.50 -27.39 -23.50
N GLY A 30 3.08 -27.90 -24.59
CA GLY A 30 3.16 -29.35 -24.87
C GLY A 30 4.08 -30.12 -23.91
N GLU A 31 4.99 -29.42 -23.23
CA GLU A 31 5.93 -30.00 -22.26
C GLU A 31 5.47 -29.83 -20.81
N LEU A 32 4.32 -29.18 -20.60
CA LEU A 32 3.79 -28.88 -19.28
C LEU A 32 2.58 -29.76 -18.93
N PRO A 33 2.36 -30.03 -17.63
CA PRO A 33 1.11 -30.62 -17.19
C PRO A 33 -0.11 -29.76 -17.58
N PRO A 34 -1.32 -30.33 -17.65
CA PRO A 34 -2.52 -29.55 -17.91
C PRO A 34 -2.75 -28.48 -16.84
N GLN A 35 -3.03 -27.23 -17.25
CA GLN A 35 -3.20 -26.07 -16.36
C GLN A 35 -4.19 -26.35 -15.20
N MET A 36 -5.32 -27.00 -15.50
CA MET A 36 -6.40 -27.24 -14.54
C MET A 36 -6.27 -28.58 -13.77
N SER A 37 -5.12 -29.25 -13.87
CA SER A 37 -4.87 -30.50 -13.15
C SER A 37 -4.31 -30.25 -11.75
N PHE A 38 -5.19 -30.23 -10.76
CA PHE A 38 -4.82 -30.01 -9.35
C PHE A 38 -3.78 -31.01 -8.83
N SER A 39 -3.80 -32.25 -9.31
CA SER A 39 -2.82 -33.28 -8.95
C SER A 39 -1.42 -32.97 -9.48
N ASP A 40 -1.31 -32.25 -10.61
CA ASP A 40 -0.04 -31.93 -11.27
C ASP A 40 0.50 -30.54 -10.90
N TRP A 41 -0.28 -29.74 -10.17
CA TRP A 41 0.13 -28.42 -9.69
C TRP A 41 1.46 -28.40 -8.91
N PRO A 42 1.81 -29.42 -8.09
CA PRO A 42 3.14 -29.46 -7.47
C PRO A 42 4.28 -29.44 -8.50
N GLU A 43 4.15 -30.17 -9.61
CA GLU A 43 5.15 -30.21 -10.68
C GLU A 43 5.14 -28.91 -11.48
N MET A 44 3.96 -28.39 -11.83
CA MET A 44 3.82 -27.09 -12.48
C MET A 44 4.52 -25.98 -11.66
N ARG A 45 4.30 -25.97 -10.34
CA ARG A 45 4.94 -25.02 -9.41
C ARG A 45 6.45 -25.18 -9.41
N ARG A 46 6.98 -26.41 -9.49
CA ARG A 46 8.42 -26.67 -9.57
C ARG A 46 9.01 -26.04 -10.83
N ILE A 47 8.40 -26.27 -11.99
CA ILE A 47 8.84 -25.75 -13.29
C ILE A 47 8.84 -24.21 -13.27
N PHE A 48 7.73 -23.59 -12.87
CA PHE A 48 7.64 -22.13 -12.78
C PHE A 48 8.65 -21.56 -11.78
N THR A 49 8.84 -22.20 -10.63
CA THR A 49 9.83 -21.77 -9.63
C THR A 49 11.24 -21.76 -10.21
N GLN A 50 11.63 -22.84 -10.91
CA GLN A 50 12.92 -22.93 -11.58
C GLN A 50 13.06 -21.86 -12.65
N ARG A 51 11.99 -21.60 -13.41
CA ARG A 51 12.02 -20.58 -14.45
C ARG A 51 12.18 -19.18 -13.88
N PHE A 52 11.36 -18.78 -12.91
CA PHE A 52 11.48 -17.47 -12.27
C PHE A 52 12.85 -17.25 -11.60
N ALA A 53 13.50 -18.30 -11.11
CA ALA A 53 14.86 -18.21 -10.55
C ALA A 53 15.94 -17.86 -11.59
N SER A 54 15.66 -17.90 -12.89
CA SER A 54 16.64 -17.63 -13.96
C SER A 54 16.88 -16.15 -14.26
N LYS A 55 16.05 -15.23 -13.76
CA LYS A 55 16.22 -13.78 -13.95
C LYS A 55 15.88 -13.00 -12.68
N THR A 56 16.32 -11.75 -12.62
CA THR A 56 15.97 -10.85 -11.50
C THR A 56 14.49 -10.48 -11.54
N GLN A 57 13.93 -10.01 -10.43
CA GLN A 57 12.56 -9.48 -10.41
C GLN A 57 12.39 -8.34 -11.42
N ALA A 58 13.37 -7.43 -11.54
CA ALA A 58 13.30 -6.30 -12.45
C ALA A 58 13.24 -6.73 -13.93
N ASP A 59 13.95 -7.81 -14.29
CA ASP A 59 13.87 -8.37 -15.64
C ASP A 59 12.51 -9.00 -15.93
N TRP A 60 11.95 -9.73 -14.96
CA TRP A 60 10.59 -10.27 -15.11
C TRP A 60 9.54 -9.19 -15.18
N SER A 61 9.64 -8.15 -14.33
CA SER A 61 8.76 -6.99 -14.42
C SER A 61 8.79 -6.38 -15.81
N ARG A 62 9.97 -6.16 -16.41
CA ARG A 62 10.07 -5.64 -17.78
C ARG A 62 9.44 -6.55 -18.84
N ILE A 63 9.53 -7.86 -18.67
CA ILE A 63 8.92 -8.84 -19.58
C ILE A 63 7.38 -8.81 -19.50
N PHE A 64 6.83 -8.57 -18.29
CA PHE A 64 5.40 -8.70 -18.03
C PHE A 64 4.64 -7.37 -17.90
N ASP A 65 5.30 -6.21 -17.87
CA ASP A 65 4.66 -4.90 -17.57
C ASP A 65 3.54 -4.51 -18.56
N GLU A 66 3.70 -4.90 -19.82
CA GLU A 66 2.75 -4.62 -20.91
C GLU A 66 2.05 -5.90 -21.43
N VAL A 67 2.12 -6.98 -20.65
CA VAL A 67 1.59 -8.28 -21.03
C VAL A 67 0.48 -8.67 -20.06
N ASP A 68 -0.70 -8.95 -20.61
CA ASP A 68 -1.84 -9.51 -19.86
C ASP A 68 -1.56 -10.99 -19.49
N ALA A 69 -0.63 -11.21 -18.57
CA ALA A 69 -0.24 -12.53 -18.07
C ALA A 69 -0.57 -12.73 -16.58
N CYS A 70 -1.20 -11.74 -15.93
CA CYS A 70 -1.49 -11.75 -14.50
C CYS A 70 -0.24 -12.03 -13.64
N VAL A 71 0.89 -11.41 -14.00
CA VAL A 71 2.17 -11.48 -13.29
C VAL A 71 2.58 -10.10 -12.81
N THR A 72 2.88 -9.95 -11.52
CA THR A 72 3.33 -8.67 -10.95
C THR A 72 4.49 -8.86 -9.98
N PRO A 73 5.37 -7.86 -9.81
CA PRO A 73 6.40 -7.92 -8.78
C PRO A 73 5.79 -7.80 -7.39
N VAL A 74 6.30 -8.59 -6.44
CA VAL A 74 6.03 -8.36 -5.01
C VAL A 74 6.97 -7.26 -4.51
N LEU A 75 6.41 -6.10 -4.19
CA LEU A 75 7.17 -4.92 -3.74
C LEU A 75 7.44 -4.95 -2.23
N SER A 76 8.58 -4.41 -1.80
CA SER A 76 8.83 -4.09 -0.38
C SER A 76 8.22 -2.73 -0.02
N PHE A 77 8.01 -2.46 1.28
CA PHE A 77 7.45 -1.19 1.76
C PHE A 77 8.18 0.04 1.19
N ASP A 78 9.51 0.03 1.17
CA ASP A 78 10.33 1.14 0.63
C ASP A 78 10.13 1.37 -0.88
N GLN A 79 9.63 0.37 -1.62
CA GLN A 79 9.40 0.47 -3.06
C GLN A 79 7.96 0.88 -3.39
N VAL A 80 7.00 0.62 -2.50
CA VAL A 80 5.56 0.74 -2.79
C VAL A 80 5.18 2.16 -3.22
N SER A 81 5.61 3.20 -2.49
CA SER A 81 5.26 4.59 -2.81
C SER A 81 5.87 5.06 -4.13
N SER A 82 7.06 4.55 -4.46
CA SER A 82 7.80 4.91 -5.68
C SER A 82 7.34 4.18 -6.94
N HIS A 83 6.56 3.10 -6.82
CA HIS A 83 6.09 2.32 -7.96
C HIS A 83 5.22 3.16 -8.91
N HIS A 84 5.41 3.00 -10.21
CA HIS A 84 4.76 3.78 -11.27
C HIS A 84 3.25 3.94 -11.04
N HIS A 85 2.53 2.82 -10.88
CA HIS A 85 1.10 2.80 -10.62
C HIS A 85 0.67 3.63 -9.40
N ASN A 86 1.42 3.57 -8.29
CA ASN A 86 1.08 4.30 -7.07
C ASN A 86 1.38 5.79 -7.17
N ARG A 87 2.45 6.15 -7.90
CA ARG A 87 2.79 7.55 -8.20
C ARG A 87 1.73 8.19 -9.09
N GLU A 88 1.34 7.54 -10.16
CA GLU A 88 0.30 8.04 -11.08
C GLU A 88 -1.03 8.26 -10.37
N ARG A 89 -1.37 7.37 -9.43
CA ARG A 89 -2.61 7.47 -8.66
C ARG A 89 -2.54 8.44 -7.48
N GLY A 90 -1.36 8.96 -7.14
CA GLY A 90 -1.17 9.72 -5.90
C GLY A 90 -1.63 8.94 -4.68
N SER A 91 -1.33 7.62 -4.64
CA SER A 91 -1.77 6.71 -3.58
C SER A 91 -1.12 6.99 -2.22
N PHE A 92 -0.05 7.79 -2.19
CA PHE A 92 0.68 8.18 -0.99
C PHE A 92 0.83 9.70 -0.94
N VAL A 93 0.80 10.25 0.27
CA VAL A 93 1.00 11.67 0.57
C VAL A 93 2.13 11.82 1.59
N LYS A 94 2.72 13.02 1.66
CA LYS A 94 3.74 13.37 2.67
C LYS A 94 3.19 14.41 3.64
N ASN A 95 3.45 14.23 4.93
CA ASN A 95 3.17 15.27 5.93
C ASN A 95 4.25 16.37 5.91
N SER A 96 4.12 17.35 6.82
CA SER A 96 5.08 18.46 6.96
C SER A 96 6.49 18.03 7.37
N SER A 97 6.66 16.88 8.04
CA SER A 97 7.98 16.32 8.38
C SER A 97 8.59 15.46 7.26
N GLY A 98 7.86 15.26 6.15
CA GLY A 98 8.30 14.48 4.99
C GLY A 98 8.03 12.98 5.09
N GLU A 99 7.34 12.53 6.13
CA GLU A 99 6.93 11.14 6.33
C GLU A 99 5.78 10.76 5.37
N GLU A 100 5.86 9.57 4.77
CA GLU A 100 4.91 9.08 3.77
C GLU A 100 3.77 8.27 4.40
N PHE A 101 2.53 8.58 4.02
CA PHE A 101 1.33 7.89 4.45
C PHE A 101 0.44 7.51 3.26
N PRO A 102 -0.30 6.40 3.33
CA PRO A 102 -1.28 6.08 2.30
C PRO A 102 -2.39 7.13 2.29
N ARG A 103 -2.80 7.55 1.09
CA ARG A 103 -3.95 8.42 0.90
C ARG A 103 -5.23 7.64 1.27
N PRO A 104 -6.20 8.26 1.96
CA PRO A 104 -7.49 7.62 2.22
C PRO A 104 -8.16 7.15 0.92
N ALA A 105 -8.66 5.91 0.95
CA ALA A 105 -9.32 5.27 -0.19
C ALA A 105 -10.76 4.85 0.16
N PRO A 106 -11.70 4.86 -0.81
CA PRO A 106 -11.53 5.27 -2.20
C PRO A 106 -11.43 6.79 -2.37
N VAL A 107 -10.72 7.25 -3.41
CA VAL A 107 -10.70 8.67 -3.79
C VAL A 107 -11.97 8.98 -4.57
N LEU A 108 -12.92 9.67 -3.93
CA LEU A 108 -14.19 10.06 -4.54
C LEU A 108 -14.01 11.31 -5.40
N SER A 109 -14.57 11.33 -6.61
CA SER A 109 -14.42 12.45 -7.55
C SER A 109 -15.13 13.73 -7.09
N ARG A 110 -16.25 13.61 -6.37
CA ARG A 110 -17.05 14.76 -5.88
C ARG A 110 -16.64 15.26 -4.51
N THR A 111 -16.16 14.37 -3.65
CA THR A 111 -15.86 14.63 -2.24
C THR A 111 -14.60 13.86 -1.84
N PRO A 112 -13.45 14.19 -2.44
CA PRO A 112 -12.20 13.51 -2.10
C PRO A 112 -11.88 13.75 -0.62
N ALA A 113 -11.48 12.69 0.08
CA ALA A 113 -10.95 12.84 1.44
C ALA A 113 -9.60 13.56 1.36
N GLU A 114 -9.48 14.66 2.11
CA GLU A 114 -8.24 15.40 2.30
C GLU A 114 -7.66 15.05 3.67
N PRO A 115 -6.53 14.33 3.74
CA PRO A 115 -5.91 14.01 5.02
C PRO A 115 -5.37 15.28 5.68
N CYS A 116 -5.53 15.37 7.00
CA CYS A 116 -4.83 16.38 7.78
C CYS A 116 -3.33 16.07 7.75
N LEU A 117 -2.52 17.01 7.27
CA LEU A 117 -1.05 16.88 7.22
C LEU A 117 -0.35 17.55 8.41
N ALA A 118 -1.13 18.10 9.35
CA ALA A 118 -0.63 18.59 10.62
C ALA A 118 -0.18 17.43 11.51
N SER A 119 0.59 17.72 12.55
CA SER A 119 0.93 16.74 13.57
C SER A 119 -0.33 16.22 14.26
N ASP A 120 -0.27 14.97 14.71
CA ASP A 120 -1.32 14.42 15.56
C ASP A 120 -1.48 15.26 16.82
N PRO A 121 -2.73 15.50 17.27
CA PRO A 121 -2.97 16.29 18.47
C PRO A 121 -2.36 15.62 19.70
N VAL A 122 -1.71 16.40 20.55
CA VAL A 122 -1.31 15.92 21.87
C VAL A 122 -2.51 15.82 22.80
N VAL A 123 -2.42 14.96 23.81
CA VAL A 123 -3.47 14.82 24.83
C VAL A 123 -3.73 16.17 25.47
N GLY A 124 -4.95 16.68 25.31
CA GLY A 124 -5.40 17.94 25.88
C GLY A 124 -5.10 19.20 25.06
N GLU A 125 -4.59 19.07 23.82
CA GLU A 125 -4.29 20.22 22.94
C GLU A 125 -5.52 21.10 22.69
N HIS A 126 -6.64 20.46 22.34
CA HIS A 126 -7.88 21.14 21.95
C HIS A 126 -8.94 21.20 23.06
N THR A 127 -8.59 20.86 24.32
CA THR A 127 -9.56 20.76 25.43
C THR A 127 -10.34 22.06 25.64
N VAL A 128 -9.64 23.19 25.70
CA VAL A 128 -10.26 24.49 25.96
C VAL A 128 -11.09 24.94 24.76
N GLU A 129 -10.55 24.76 23.54
CA GLU A 129 -11.23 25.11 22.29
C GLU A 129 -12.57 24.38 22.16
N VAL A 130 -12.57 23.06 22.34
CA VAL A 130 -13.78 22.24 22.24
C VAL A 130 -14.77 22.60 23.35
N LEU A 131 -14.35 22.79 24.61
CA LEU A 131 -15.28 23.18 25.67
C LEU A 131 -15.94 24.55 25.42
N GLN A 132 -15.20 25.50 24.85
CA GLN A 132 -15.76 26.80 24.45
C GLN A 132 -16.77 26.65 23.32
N GLU A 133 -16.50 25.81 22.32
CA GLU A 133 -17.44 25.52 21.22
C GLU A 133 -18.78 24.96 21.71
N TYR A 134 -18.74 24.13 22.77
CA TYR A 134 -19.93 23.59 23.43
C TYR A 134 -20.61 24.56 24.42
N GLY A 135 -20.10 25.78 24.56
CA GLY A 135 -20.73 26.85 25.33
C GLY A 135 -20.35 26.92 26.81
N PHE A 136 -19.31 26.20 27.26
CA PHE A 136 -18.80 26.36 28.61
C PHE A 136 -18.11 27.72 28.78
N THR A 137 -18.37 28.37 29.90
CA THR A 137 -17.72 29.64 30.25
C THR A 137 -16.27 29.39 30.67
N SER A 138 -15.40 30.40 30.51
CA SER A 138 -14.00 30.32 30.98
C SER A 138 -13.91 29.91 32.45
N ALA A 139 -14.82 30.40 33.31
CA ALA A 139 -14.84 30.06 34.73
C ALA A 139 -15.18 28.58 35.00
N GLU A 140 -16.08 27.98 34.21
CA GLU A 140 -16.38 26.55 34.32
C GLU A 140 -15.22 25.69 33.82
N ILE A 141 -14.57 26.10 32.73
CA ILE A 141 -13.39 25.40 32.19
C ILE A 141 -12.23 25.45 33.18
N ASP A 142 -11.96 26.61 33.77
CA ASP A 142 -10.91 26.78 34.79
C ASP A 142 -11.19 25.91 36.02
N LYS A 143 -12.46 25.79 36.42
CA LYS A 143 -12.87 24.88 37.50
C LYS A 143 -12.60 23.43 37.13
N MET A 144 -12.97 22.98 35.92
CA MET A 144 -12.71 21.60 35.47
C MET A 144 -11.21 21.27 35.39
N LEU A 145 -10.38 22.24 34.97
CA LEU A 145 -8.92 22.10 34.95
C LEU A 145 -8.35 22.01 36.37
N SER A 146 -8.80 22.87 37.28
CA SER A 146 -8.42 22.86 38.69
C SER A 146 -8.81 21.54 39.38
N ASP A 147 -10.03 21.08 39.12
CA ASP A 147 -10.58 19.83 39.68
C ASP A 147 -10.01 18.58 38.98
N ARG A 148 -9.17 18.75 37.94
CA ARG A 148 -8.57 17.69 37.10
C ARG A 148 -9.60 16.76 36.45
N VAL A 149 -10.78 17.30 36.15
CA VAL A 149 -11.80 16.61 35.34
C VAL A 149 -11.36 16.54 33.88
N VAL A 150 -10.62 17.55 33.43
CA VAL A 150 -10.04 17.64 32.07
C VAL A 150 -8.56 18.05 32.16
N GLU A 151 -7.77 17.71 31.13
CA GLU A 151 -6.36 18.11 30.99
C GLU A 151 -6.21 19.05 29.80
N CYS A 152 -5.39 20.10 29.93
CA CYS A 152 -5.01 20.98 28.83
C CYS A 152 -3.49 21.02 28.68
N ARG A 153 -2.99 20.73 27.48
CA ARG A 153 -1.59 20.84 27.09
C ARG A 153 -1.47 21.66 25.82
N ALA A 154 -1.92 22.91 25.87
CA ALA A 154 -1.64 23.84 24.79
C ALA A 154 -0.11 24.00 24.66
N GLU A 155 0.42 23.92 23.43
CA GLU A 155 1.80 24.33 23.19
C GLU A 155 1.96 25.77 23.68
N LYS A 156 2.86 25.99 24.64
CA LYS A 156 3.32 27.35 24.93
C LYS A 156 4.01 27.82 23.66
N ALA A 157 3.39 28.74 22.93
CA ALA A 157 3.98 29.38 21.77
C ALA A 157 5.44 29.74 22.09
N LYS A 158 6.38 29.15 21.36
CA LYS A 158 7.80 29.54 21.45
C LYS A 158 7.88 30.96 20.92
N LEU A 159 8.08 31.92 21.84
CA LEU A 159 8.52 33.28 21.54
C LEU A 159 9.88 33.26 20.83
#